data_AF-A0A8H7TSR9-F1
#
_entry.id   AF-A0A8H7TSR9-F1
#
_cell.length_a   1.000
_cell.length_b   1.000
_cell.length_c   1.000
_cell.angle_alpha   90.00
_cell.angle_beta   90.00
_cell.angle_gamma   90.00
#
_symmetry.space_group_name_H-M   'P 1'
#
loop_
_entity.id
_entity.type
_entity.pdbx_description
1 polymer ?
#
loop_
_entity_poly.entity_id
_entity_poly.type
_entity_poly.pdbx_seq_one_letter_code
_entity_poly.pdbx_strand_id
1 'polypeptide(L)'
;MPSTYAKSNHDLGVQVERSNYFPGDTVIGTIHRRNAMVCPEATVDVVLRGRTKSKMVVRRNNNSHTYRGRFTLLNSGQKVFQGPVHIPEGAGEPQQWGFAINIPTNIDARLFPQQYDAAESYIPIDPASVGQMPLPASFSSGYGRREAFIEYYIEATIRYQRKGSWHTETAVVPIPVAPLNPNPPVADFNLLGRRIQQSVSSQRLVPGMENVELSKKEKMKKFFGSSSVPRFAFSLELAAPRLLQIGNSPIPFSMRIVPFWSATTELIRDVPQKAKLVTFRATLETHCRIRCEGVFRPHEAYWDDELDLQSEGFGDRPLSVEIPCAIGDTPPVDVGGVIRLRLPATGVSPGFTTFNVRVSHTLSWKAKLEIAGESFTARAAQQVVVIPASSAGANEQVGLDGEMTQSWIVPPDEMAPPPSFAEAQREDAKQGASDKGASEIAGSSKADITAIEKRGNLNDAAASDGKL
;
A
#
# COMPACT_ATOMS: atom_id res chain seq x y z
N MET A 1 1.66 -20.97 -8.24
CA MET A 1 0.84 -21.52 -7.13
C MET A 1 0.02 -20.35 -6.67
N PRO A 2 -1.29 -20.49 -6.49
CA PRO A 2 -2.09 -19.38 -5.98
C PRO A 2 -1.59 -18.97 -4.58
N SER A 3 -1.89 -17.74 -4.20
CA SER A 3 -1.80 -17.29 -2.82
C SER A 3 -2.64 -18.20 -1.91
N THR A 4 -2.27 -18.24 -0.64
CA THR A 4 -3.02 -19.00 0.36
C THR A 4 -4.37 -18.32 0.57
N TYR A 5 -5.45 -19.07 0.33
CA TYR A 5 -6.82 -18.60 0.57
C TYR A 5 -7.36 -19.19 1.87
N ALA A 6 -8.34 -18.52 2.46
CA ALA A 6 -9.02 -19.04 3.63
C ALA A 6 -9.70 -20.38 3.30
N LYS A 7 -9.40 -21.40 4.10
CA LYS A 7 -9.98 -22.74 3.99
C LYS A 7 -10.68 -23.06 5.30
N SER A 8 -11.97 -23.26 5.27
CA SER A 8 -12.77 -23.68 6.41
C SER A 8 -13.88 -24.60 5.92
N ASN A 9 -14.30 -25.56 6.74
CA ASN A 9 -15.47 -26.39 6.49
C ASN A 9 -16.24 -26.62 7.81
N HIS A 10 -17.33 -27.38 7.78
CA HIS A 10 -18.09 -27.70 8.99
C HIS A 10 -17.31 -28.61 9.98
N ASP A 11 -16.27 -29.28 9.48
CA ASP A 11 -15.41 -30.17 10.25
C ASP A 11 -14.31 -29.44 11.02
N LEU A 12 -13.83 -28.31 10.51
CA LEU A 12 -12.84 -27.46 11.16
C LEU A 12 -12.86 -26.03 10.57
N GLY A 13 -12.82 -25.05 11.45
CA GLY A 13 -12.61 -23.64 11.12
C GLY A 13 -11.65 -22.96 12.08
N VAL A 14 -11.07 -21.85 11.63
CA VAL A 14 -10.21 -20.97 12.44
C VAL A 14 -10.72 -19.56 12.33
N GLN A 15 -10.82 -18.90 13.47
CA GLN A 15 -11.11 -17.48 13.58
C GLN A 15 -9.99 -16.80 14.35
N VAL A 16 -9.55 -15.64 13.86
CA VAL A 16 -8.56 -14.78 14.53
C VAL A 16 -9.22 -13.47 14.93
N GLU A 17 -8.76 -12.85 16.01
CA GLU A 17 -9.38 -11.63 16.57
C GLU A 17 -9.13 -10.38 15.72
N ARG A 18 -7.95 -10.30 15.09
CA ARG A 18 -7.51 -9.15 14.28
C ARG A 18 -7.25 -9.54 12.84
N SER A 19 -7.37 -8.55 11.95
CA SER A 19 -7.16 -8.70 10.51
C SER A 19 -5.79 -8.23 10.02
N ASN A 20 -5.00 -7.54 10.85
CA ASN A 20 -3.66 -7.08 10.54
C ASN A 20 -2.74 -7.27 11.75
N TYR A 21 -1.49 -7.64 11.50
CA TYR A 21 -0.50 -7.91 12.52
C TYR A 21 0.85 -7.27 12.17
N PHE A 22 1.71 -7.10 13.16
CA PHE A 22 3.09 -6.69 13.01
C PHE A 22 4.04 -7.79 13.51
N PRO A 23 5.30 -7.82 13.06
CA PRO A 23 6.31 -8.66 13.68
C PRO A 23 6.40 -8.35 15.19
N GLY A 24 6.34 -9.39 16.04
CA GLY A 24 6.27 -9.27 17.49
C GLY A 24 4.86 -9.40 18.09
N ASP A 25 3.81 -9.27 17.29
CA ASP A 25 2.44 -9.43 17.77
C ASP A 25 2.12 -10.87 18.20
N THR A 26 1.08 -11.02 19.02
CA THR A 26 0.47 -12.31 19.32
C THR A 26 -0.83 -12.47 18.54
N VAL A 27 -0.93 -13.54 17.76
CA VAL A 27 -2.18 -13.94 17.10
C VAL A 27 -3.01 -14.73 18.11
N ILE A 28 -4.14 -14.14 18.52
CA ILE A 28 -5.14 -14.78 19.37
C ILE A 28 -6.31 -15.20 18.49
N GLY A 29 -6.80 -16.42 18.72
CA GLY A 29 -7.92 -16.94 17.97
C GLY A 29 -8.51 -18.22 18.53
N THR A 30 -9.47 -18.75 17.80
CA THR A 30 -10.24 -19.93 18.17
C THR A 30 -10.35 -20.89 16.99
N ILE A 31 -10.03 -22.15 17.25
CA ILE A 31 -10.31 -23.27 16.35
C ILE A 31 -11.67 -23.82 16.75
N HIS A 32 -12.55 -24.06 15.79
CA HIS A 32 -13.89 -24.56 16.06
C HIS A 32 -14.29 -25.71 15.14
N ARG A 33 -15.14 -26.60 15.65
CA ARG A 33 -15.75 -27.69 14.90
C ARG A 33 -17.26 -27.73 15.18
N ARG A 34 -18.07 -27.84 14.13
CA ARG A 34 -19.54 -27.91 14.22
C ARG A 34 -20.08 -29.32 14.02
N ASN A 35 -19.46 -30.11 13.16
CA ASN A 35 -19.93 -31.46 12.88
C ASN A 35 -19.78 -32.37 14.10
N ALA A 36 -20.86 -33.12 14.37
CA ALA A 36 -20.91 -34.12 15.42
C ALA A 36 -19.72 -35.07 15.33
N MET A 37 -19.16 -35.41 16.49
CA MET A 37 -17.98 -36.25 16.60
C MET A 37 -17.91 -36.85 17.98
N VAL A 38 -17.75 -38.16 18.04
CA VAL A 38 -17.42 -38.88 19.27
C VAL A 38 -16.15 -39.65 19.01
N CYS A 39 -15.08 -39.27 19.68
CA CYS A 39 -13.77 -39.89 19.49
C CYS A 39 -13.03 -39.96 20.84
N PRO A 40 -12.47 -41.12 21.23
CA PRO A 40 -11.71 -41.25 22.48
C PRO A 40 -10.36 -40.53 22.44
N GLU A 41 -9.81 -40.30 21.25
CA GLU A 41 -8.51 -39.65 21.08
C GLU A 41 -8.48 -38.76 19.84
N ALA A 42 -8.33 -37.46 20.08
CA ALA A 42 -8.03 -36.47 19.07
C ALA A 42 -6.89 -35.55 19.52
N THR A 43 -6.14 -35.04 18.55
CA THR A 43 -5.20 -33.93 18.76
C THR A 43 -5.61 -32.75 17.90
N VAL A 44 -5.50 -31.55 18.46
CA VAL A 44 -5.66 -30.30 17.71
C VAL A 44 -4.36 -29.54 17.79
N ASP A 45 -3.81 -29.22 16.63
CA ASP A 45 -2.56 -28.50 16.47
C ASP A 45 -2.82 -27.19 15.71
N VAL A 46 -2.07 -26.15 16.05
CA VAL A 46 -2.09 -24.86 15.36
C VAL A 46 -0.68 -24.48 14.96
N VAL A 47 -0.50 -24.02 13.73
CA VAL A 47 0.81 -23.65 13.17
C VAL A 47 0.70 -22.29 12.48
N LEU A 48 1.54 -21.35 12.88
CA LEU A 48 1.83 -20.14 12.14
C LEU A 48 2.90 -20.45 11.09
N ARG A 49 2.55 -20.23 9.83
CA ARG A 49 3.43 -20.41 8.67
C ARG A 49 3.69 -19.08 7.99
N GLY A 50 4.91 -18.89 7.53
CA GLY A 50 5.32 -17.73 6.74
C GLY A 50 6.25 -18.15 5.64
N ARG A 51 6.06 -17.60 4.44
CA ARG A 51 6.88 -17.95 3.27
C ARG A 51 6.90 -16.85 2.24
N THR A 52 7.94 -16.85 1.43
CA THR A 52 8.02 -16.07 0.20
C THR A 52 8.04 -16.99 -1.02
N LYS A 53 7.38 -16.56 -2.09
CA LYS A 53 7.18 -17.32 -3.32
C LYS A 53 7.34 -16.43 -4.53
N SER A 54 7.90 -17.01 -5.57
CA SER A 54 8.00 -16.45 -6.90
C SER A 54 7.56 -17.50 -7.91
N LYS A 55 6.99 -17.06 -9.03
CA LYS A 55 6.59 -17.94 -10.13
C LYS A 55 6.75 -17.19 -11.44
N MET A 56 7.26 -17.88 -12.46
CA MET A 56 7.20 -17.43 -13.84
C MET A 56 6.86 -18.58 -14.79
N VAL A 57 6.00 -18.32 -15.78
CA VAL A 57 5.68 -19.29 -16.83
C VAL A 57 6.26 -18.82 -18.16
N VAL A 58 7.21 -19.59 -18.69
CA VAL A 58 7.86 -19.35 -19.99
C VAL A 58 7.22 -20.27 -21.03
N ARG A 59 6.70 -19.71 -22.12
CA ARG A 59 6.27 -20.49 -23.29
C ARG A 59 7.34 -20.45 -24.37
N ARG A 60 7.66 -21.62 -24.92
CA ARG A 60 8.50 -21.81 -26.11
C ARG A 60 7.75 -22.75 -27.04
N ASN A 61 7.27 -22.25 -28.18
CA ASN A 61 6.40 -22.98 -29.11
C ASN A 61 5.17 -23.55 -28.38
N ASN A 62 4.88 -24.85 -28.57
CA ASN A 62 3.79 -25.56 -27.89
C ASN A 62 4.11 -26.00 -26.45
N ASN A 63 5.32 -25.72 -25.95
CA ASN A 63 5.73 -26.11 -24.60
C ASN A 63 5.66 -24.92 -23.64
N SER A 64 5.21 -25.18 -22.41
CA SER A 64 5.25 -24.22 -21.31
C SER A 64 5.99 -24.79 -20.12
N HIS A 65 6.98 -24.06 -19.62
CA HIS A 65 7.71 -24.40 -18.39
C HIS A 65 7.34 -23.40 -17.29
N THR A 66 7.05 -23.92 -16.10
CA THR A 66 6.80 -23.08 -14.92
C THR A 66 7.95 -23.20 -13.95
N TYR A 67 8.64 -22.09 -13.72
CA TYR A 67 9.69 -21.95 -12.72
C TYR A 67 9.10 -21.35 -11.45
N ARG A 68 9.60 -21.78 -10.29
CA ARG A 68 9.14 -21.32 -8.98
C ARG A 68 10.36 -21.10 -8.09
N GLY A 69 10.28 -20.15 -7.18
CA GLY A 69 11.18 -20.06 -6.04
C GLY A 69 10.35 -20.04 -4.77
N ARG A 70 10.84 -20.66 -3.71
CA ARG A 70 10.14 -20.70 -2.42
C ARG A 70 11.13 -20.73 -1.26
N PHE A 71 10.93 -19.83 -0.31
CA PHE A 71 11.65 -19.84 0.97
C PHE A 71 10.66 -19.82 2.12
N THR A 72 10.86 -20.69 3.10
CA THR A 72 10.06 -20.70 4.33
C THR A 72 10.70 -19.72 5.31
N LEU A 73 9.92 -18.74 5.78
CA LEU A 73 10.39 -17.68 6.68
C LEU A 73 10.20 -18.07 8.15
N LEU A 74 9.13 -18.79 8.45
CA LEU A 74 8.83 -19.30 9.78
C LEU A 74 7.88 -20.50 9.71
N ASN A 75 7.96 -21.33 10.73
CA ASN A 75 7.10 -22.49 10.93
C ASN A 75 7.02 -22.79 12.43
N SER A 76 6.17 -22.05 13.14
CA SER A 76 6.00 -22.15 14.58
C SER A 76 4.63 -22.75 14.89
N GLY A 77 4.53 -23.66 15.84
CA GLY A 77 3.25 -24.28 16.15
C GLY A 77 3.20 -24.86 17.55
N GLN A 78 1.99 -25.16 18.00
CA GLN A 78 1.70 -25.76 19.30
C GLN A 78 0.51 -26.70 19.21
N LYS A 79 0.48 -27.68 20.11
CA LYS A 79 -0.68 -28.54 20.33
C LYS A 79 -1.62 -27.84 21.32
N VAL A 80 -2.85 -27.56 20.89
CA VAL A 80 -3.85 -26.85 21.71
C VAL A 80 -4.80 -27.80 22.43
N PHE A 81 -4.88 -29.05 21.98
CA PHE A 81 -5.72 -30.07 22.61
C PHE A 81 -5.17 -31.48 22.37
N GLN A 82 -5.31 -32.34 23.37
CA GLN A 82 -5.13 -33.78 23.27
C GLN A 82 -6.10 -34.49 24.21
N GLY A 83 -6.92 -35.39 23.68
CA GLY A 83 -7.84 -36.19 24.50
C GLY A 83 -9.14 -36.54 23.79
N PRO A 84 -10.16 -36.97 24.54
CA PRO A 84 -11.45 -37.34 23.99
C PRO A 84 -12.25 -36.11 23.55
N VAL A 85 -12.98 -36.24 22.44
CA VAL A 85 -13.88 -35.21 21.91
C VAL A 85 -15.28 -35.77 21.77
N HIS A 86 -16.25 -35.04 22.32
CA HIS A 86 -17.67 -35.37 22.24
C HIS A 86 -18.48 -34.13 21.83
N ILE A 87 -18.88 -34.09 20.56
CA ILE A 87 -19.71 -33.06 19.93
C ILE A 87 -21.04 -33.75 19.57
N PRO A 88 -22.13 -33.49 20.30
CA PRO A 88 -23.41 -34.13 20.05
C PRO A 88 -24.05 -33.67 18.74
N GLU A 89 -24.90 -34.52 18.16
CA GLU A 89 -25.70 -34.20 16.98
C GLU A 89 -26.80 -33.19 17.35
N GLY A 90 -26.95 -32.12 16.56
CA GLY A 90 -27.95 -31.08 16.82
C GLY A 90 -27.59 -30.08 17.93
N ALA A 91 -26.40 -30.17 18.54
CA ALA A 91 -25.90 -29.11 19.41
C ALA A 91 -25.61 -27.85 18.59
N GLY A 92 -26.33 -26.77 18.86
CA GLY A 92 -26.14 -25.50 18.16
C GLY A 92 -24.77 -24.86 18.39
N GLU A 93 -24.10 -25.20 19.50
CA GLU A 93 -22.81 -24.63 19.88
C GLU A 93 -21.62 -25.49 19.38
N PRO A 94 -20.67 -24.91 18.64
CA PRO A 94 -19.48 -25.61 18.20
C PRO A 94 -18.54 -25.93 19.37
N GLN A 95 -17.80 -27.03 19.28
CA GLN A 95 -16.63 -27.24 20.13
C GLN A 95 -15.55 -26.24 19.73
N GLN A 96 -14.91 -25.61 20.72
CA GLN A 96 -13.92 -24.57 20.51
C GLN A 96 -12.61 -24.88 21.28
N TRP A 97 -11.50 -24.48 20.69
CA TRP A 97 -10.17 -24.51 21.30
C TRP A 97 -9.47 -23.19 21.03
N GLY A 98 -9.20 -22.43 22.09
CA GLY A 98 -8.46 -21.17 22.00
C GLY A 98 -6.97 -21.39 21.75
N PHE A 99 -6.33 -20.44 21.08
CA PHE A 99 -4.88 -20.41 20.90
C PHE A 99 -4.32 -18.99 20.95
N ALA A 100 -3.03 -18.91 21.31
CA ALA A 100 -2.23 -17.70 21.22
C ALA A 100 -0.85 -18.05 20.66
N ILE A 101 -0.46 -17.46 19.53
CA ILE A 101 0.83 -17.74 18.89
C ILE A 101 1.57 -16.46 18.52
N ASN A 102 2.85 -16.38 18.89
CA ASN A 102 3.66 -15.18 18.65
C ASN A 102 4.18 -15.15 17.22
N ILE A 103 4.09 -13.99 16.58
CA ILE A 103 4.78 -13.67 15.34
C ILE A 103 6.20 -13.24 15.71
N PRO A 104 7.25 -13.96 15.29
CA PRO A 104 8.61 -13.56 15.58
C PRO A 104 8.96 -12.24 14.87
N THR A 105 9.88 -11.48 15.45
CA THR A 105 10.42 -10.25 14.83
C THR A 105 11.37 -10.54 13.67
N ASN A 106 11.98 -11.73 13.68
CA ASN A 106 13.03 -12.15 12.76
C ASN A 106 12.70 -13.49 12.10
N ILE A 107 13.40 -13.77 11.00
CA ILE A 107 13.29 -15.03 10.26
C ILE A 107 13.89 -16.19 11.09
N ASP A 108 13.25 -17.37 11.05
CA ASP A 108 13.76 -18.54 11.77
C ASP A 108 14.97 -19.15 11.07
N ALA A 109 16.17 -18.83 11.57
CA ALA A 109 17.45 -19.32 11.05
C ALA A 109 17.56 -20.86 10.98
N ARG A 110 16.80 -21.59 11.80
CA ARG A 110 16.81 -23.07 11.83
C ARG A 110 16.26 -23.68 10.54
N LEU A 111 15.55 -22.90 9.72
CA LEU A 111 14.97 -23.35 8.45
C LEU A 111 15.96 -23.32 7.27
N PHE A 112 17.17 -22.75 7.47
CA PHE A 112 18.12 -22.46 6.39
C PHE A 112 19.39 -23.32 6.28
N PRO A 113 19.76 -24.24 7.19
CA PRO A 113 21.12 -24.81 7.13
C PRO A 113 21.42 -25.75 5.94
N GLN A 114 20.44 -26.28 5.17
CA GLN A 114 20.73 -27.25 4.09
C GLN A 114 19.71 -27.33 2.93
N GLN A 115 18.69 -26.46 2.87
CA GLN A 115 17.56 -26.62 1.93
C GLN A 115 17.60 -25.73 0.68
N TYR A 116 18.46 -24.71 0.67
CA TYR A 116 18.40 -23.65 -0.33
C TYR A 116 19.75 -23.43 -1.01
N ASP A 117 19.72 -23.13 -2.32
CA ASP A 117 20.89 -22.72 -3.07
C ASP A 117 21.09 -21.20 -2.91
N ALA A 118 22.31 -20.80 -2.52
CA ALA A 118 22.68 -19.39 -2.39
C ALA A 118 22.57 -18.63 -3.72
N ALA A 119 22.77 -19.30 -4.86
CA ALA A 119 22.60 -18.69 -6.18
C ALA A 119 21.15 -18.24 -6.40
N GLU A 120 20.19 -18.94 -5.82
CA GLU A 120 18.75 -18.69 -5.99
C GLU A 120 18.23 -17.56 -5.07
N SER A 121 19.11 -16.92 -4.30
CA SER A 121 18.76 -15.88 -3.33
C SER A 121 19.40 -14.51 -3.66
N TYR A 122 18.64 -13.43 -3.51
CA TYR A 122 19.15 -12.05 -3.57
C TYR A 122 19.93 -11.62 -2.32
N ILE A 123 19.77 -12.33 -1.21
CA ILE A 123 20.39 -12.04 0.09
C ILE A 123 21.10 -13.28 0.66
N PRO A 124 22.04 -13.11 1.60
CA PRO A 124 22.73 -14.24 2.20
C PRO A 124 21.74 -15.23 2.86
N ILE A 125 22.02 -16.52 2.73
CA ILE A 125 21.21 -17.62 3.30
C ILE A 125 21.91 -18.32 4.47
N ASP A 126 23.09 -17.84 4.89
CA ASP A 126 23.77 -18.42 6.03
C ASP A 126 22.95 -18.15 7.32
N PRO A 127 22.90 -19.11 8.26
CA PRO A 127 22.04 -18.99 9.45
C PRO A 127 22.30 -17.74 10.30
N ALA A 128 23.55 -17.25 10.35
CA ALA A 128 23.90 -16.07 11.14
C ALA A 128 23.28 -14.80 10.55
N SER A 129 23.40 -14.60 9.23
CA SER A 129 22.75 -13.50 8.53
C SER A 129 21.24 -13.60 8.60
N VAL A 130 20.67 -14.79 8.35
CA VAL A 130 19.21 -15.00 8.31
C VAL A 130 18.56 -14.69 9.66
N GLY A 131 19.15 -15.14 10.77
CA GLY A 131 18.59 -14.91 12.11
C GLY A 131 18.52 -13.43 12.51
N GLN A 132 19.29 -12.57 11.86
CA GLN A 132 19.27 -11.12 12.09
C GLN A 132 18.29 -10.39 11.17
N MET A 133 17.80 -11.03 10.11
CA MET A 133 16.88 -10.40 9.16
C MET A 133 15.51 -10.19 9.79
N PRO A 134 14.91 -9.00 9.68
CA PRO A 134 13.56 -8.76 10.14
C PRO A 134 12.57 -9.56 9.30
N LEU A 135 11.43 -9.89 9.90
CA LEU A 135 10.35 -10.55 9.18
C LEU A 135 9.78 -9.58 8.12
N PRO A 136 9.75 -9.95 6.82
CA PRO A 136 9.26 -9.05 5.79
C PRO A 136 7.74 -8.90 5.84
N ALA A 137 7.24 -7.74 5.42
CA ALA A 137 5.81 -7.51 5.30
C ALA A 137 5.15 -8.43 4.26
N SER A 138 3.86 -8.70 4.44
CA SER A 138 3.02 -9.34 3.43
C SER A 138 3.05 -8.54 2.13
N PHE A 139 3.17 -9.26 1.02
CA PHE A 139 3.26 -8.67 -0.31
C PHE A 139 2.61 -9.59 -1.34
N SER A 140 1.93 -9.01 -2.31
CA SER A 140 1.35 -9.74 -3.44
C SER A 140 1.38 -8.86 -4.68
N SER A 141 2.06 -9.29 -5.72
CA SER A 141 2.07 -8.62 -7.02
C SER A 141 2.22 -9.65 -8.13
N GLY A 142 1.67 -9.35 -9.30
CA GLY A 142 1.80 -10.21 -10.46
C GLY A 142 1.49 -9.47 -11.75
N TYR A 143 2.19 -9.87 -12.82
CA TYR A 143 2.00 -9.33 -14.16
C TYR A 143 2.00 -10.47 -15.18
N GLY A 144 0.85 -10.69 -15.81
CA GLY A 144 0.64 -11.74 -16.80
C GLY A 144 0.93 -13.15 -16.25
N ARG A 145 2.13 -13.67 -16.50
CA ARG A 145 2.57 -15.02 -16.13
C ARG A 145 3.61 -15.05 -15.01
N ARG A 146 3.78 -13.93 -14.32
CA ARG A 146 4.76 -13.70 -13.26
C ARG A 146 4.01 -13.35 -11.98
N GLU A 147 4.39 -13.97 -10.88
CA GLU A 147 3.73 -13.76 -9.58
C GLU A 147 4.81 -13.72 -8.47
N ALA A 148 4.60 -12.85 -7.48
CA ALA A 148 5.40 -12.74 -6.27
C ALA A 148 4.48 -12.65 -5.05
N PHE A 149 4.81 -13.41 -4.00
CA PHE A 149 4.07 -13.42 -2.75
C PHE A 149 5.01 -13.46 -1.55
N ILE A 150 4.65 -12.72 -0.51
CA ILE A 150 5.12 -12.88 0.87
C ILE A 150 3.86 -13.02 1.69
N GLU A 151 3.67 -14.19 2.31
CA GLU A 151 2.41 -14.53 2.94
C GLU A 151 2.62 -15.22 4.29
N TYR A 152 1.70 -14.94 5.20
CA TYR A 152 1.60 -15.54 6.51
C TYR A 152 0.19 -16.07 6.72
N TYR A 153 0.06 -17.19 7.41
CA TYR A 153 -1.23 -17.81 7.66
C TYR A 153 -1.18 -18.74 8.87
N ILE A 154 -2.33 -18.86 9.54
CA ILE A 154 -2.57 -19.87 10.56
C ILE A 154 -3.14 -21.11 9.89
N GLU A 155 -2.58 -22.26 10.22
CA GLU A 155 -3.05 -23.58 9.81
C GLU A 155 -3.43 -24.37 11.07
N ALA A 156 -4.71 -24.67 11.22
CA ALA A 156 -5.19 -25.58 12.26
C ALA A 156 -5.39 -26.97 11.68
N THR A 157 -4.99 -27.99 12.42
CA THR A 157 -5.16 -29.39 12.05
C THR A 157 -5.77 -30.15 13.22
N ILE A 158 -6.84 -30.90 12.96
CA ILE A 158 -7.36 -31.91 13.90
C ILE A 158 -7.07 -33.30 13.37
N ARG A 159 -6.51 -34.17 14.22
CA ARG A 159 -6.30 -35.58 13.94
C ARG A 159 -7.10 -36.41 14.92
N TYR A 160 -7.85 -37.39 14.43
CA TYR A 160 -8.72 -38.19 15.29
C TYR A 160 -8.93 -39.58 14.70
N GLN A 161 -9.29 -40.55 15.54
CA GLN A 161 -9.58 -41.91 15.09
C GLN A 161 -11.09 -42.13 14.91
N ARG A 162 -11.50 -42.67 13.75
CA ARG A 162 -12.89 -43.06 13.48
C ARG A 162 -12.90 -44.41 12.79
N LYS A 163 -13.67 -45.37 13.33
CA LYS A 163 -13.77 -46.74 12.79
C LYS A 163 -12.41 -47.40 12.56
N GLY A 164 -11.49 -47.24 13.51
CA GLY A 164 -10.14 -47.83 13.45
C GLY A 164 -9.14 -47.09 12.55
N SER A 165 -9.57 -46.07 11.78
CA SER A 165 -8.71 -45.30 10.87
C SER A 165 -8.44 -43.90 11.41
N TRP A 166 -7.25 -43.36 11.12
CA TRP A 166 -6.91 -41.97 11.41
C TRP A 166 -7.47 -41.05 10.32
N HIS A 167 -8.10 -39.97 10.76
CA HIS A 167 -8.61 -38.89 9.92
C HIS A 167 -7.87 -37.60 10.25
N THR A 168 -7.78 -36.70 9.27
CA THR A 168 -7.13 -35.40 9.42
C THR A 168 -7.93 -34.36 8.68
N GLU A 169 -8.32 -33.29 9.38
CA GLU A 169 -8.98 -32.14 8.81
C GLU A 169 -8.11 -30.90 9.03
N THR A 170 -8.13 -29.98 8.07
CA THR A 170 -7.27 -28.79 8.09
C THR A 170 -8.05 -27.55 7.69
N ALA A 171 -7.90 -26.49 8.48
CA ALA A 171 -8.42 -25.16 8.24
C ALA A 171 -7.27 -24.15 8.19
N VAL A 172 -7.42 -23.12 7.35
CA VAL A 172 -6.38 -22.12 7.08
C VAL A 172 -7.00 -20.73 7.07
N VAL A 173 -6.36 -19.78 7.74
CA VAL A 173 -6.70 -18.35 7.67
C VAL A 173 -5.45 -17.52 7.36
N PRO A 174 -5.42 -16.78 6.24
CA PRO A 174 -4.34 -15.82 5.97
C PRO A 174 -4.31 -14.71 7.01
N ILE A 175 -3.10 -14.31 7.42
CA ILE A 175 -2.89 -13.18 8.32
C ILE A 175 -1.92 -12.17 7.67
N PRO A 176 -2.42 -11.00 7.24
CA PRO A 176 -1.55 -9.93 6.76
C PRO A 176 -0.58 -9.45 7.84
N VAL A 177 0.72 -9.42 7.52
CA VAL A 177 1.76 -8.81 8.35
C VAL A 177 2.17 -7.49 7.72
N ALA A 178 1.93 -6.39 8.42
CA ALA A 178 2.31 -5.05 7.99
C ALA A 178 3.82 -4.82 8.22
N PRO A 179 4.44 -3.93 7.43
CA PRO A 179 5.82 -3.52 7.71
C PRO A 179 5.91 -2.79 9.06
N LEU A 180 7.07 -2.83 9.70
CA LEU A 180 7.34 -2.00 10.85
C LEU A 180 7.34 -0.52 10.42
N ASN A 181 6.50 0.29 11.09
CA ASN A 181 6.31 1.69 10.73
C ASN A 181 7.42 2.56 11.33
N PRO A 182 8.11 3.39 10.53
CA PRO A 182 9.03 4.38 11.06
C PRO A 182 8.23 5.54 11.68
N ASN A 183 8.55 5.86 12.94
CA ASN A 183 8.05 7.03 13.63
C ASN A 183 9.25 7.88 14.10
N PRO A 184 9.17 9.21 14.05
CA PRO A 184 8.07 10.06 13.53
C PRO A 184 8.00 10.09 11.98
N PRO A 185 7.02 10.79 11.37
CA PRO A 185 7.04 11.08 9.94
C PRO A 185 8.38 11.70 9.51
N VAL A 186 8.85 11.36 8.31
CA VAL A 186 10.12 11.83 7.77
C VAL A 186 10.04 13.33 7.53
N ALA A 187 10.94 14.08 8.18
CA ALA A 187 11.16 15.50 7.89
C ALA A 187 12.26 15.71 6.83
N ASP A 188 13.26 14.82 6.78
CA ASP A 188 14.38 14.90 5.84
C ASP A 188 14.23 13.90 4.68
N PHE A 189 13.90 14.44 3.50
CA PHE A 189 13.72 13.67 2.27
C PHE A 189 15.05 13.36 1.55
N ASN A 190 16.20 13.72 2.13
CA ASN A 190 17.53 13.53 1.58
C ASN A 190 17.65 14.08 0.15
N LEU A 191 17.31 15.35 -0.05
CA LEU A 191 17.23 15.97 -1.38
C LEU A 191 18.55 15.84 -2.15
N LEU A 192 18.48 15.35 -3.39
CA LEU A 192 19.59 15.27 -4.33
C LEU A 192 19.56 16.46 -5.29
N GLY A 193 20.52 17.37 -5.14
CA GLY A 193 20.73 18.48 -6.05
C GLY A 193 21.24 18.05 -7.41
N ARG A 194 20.71 18.66 -8.47
CA ARG A 194 21.14 18.51 -9.86
C ARG A 194 21.27 19.88 -10.51
N ARG A 195 22.27 20.00 -11.39
CA ARG A 195 22.57 21.21 -12.13
C ARG A 195 22.40 20.95 -13.62
N ILE A 196 21.49 21.66 -14.28
CA ILE A 196 21.19 21.50 -15.71
C ILE A 196 21.49 22.81 -16.42
N GLN A 197 22.55 22.84 -17.22
CA GLN A 197 22.92 23.99 -18.02
C GLN A 197 21.93 24.18 -19.18
N GLN A 198 21.45 25.40 -19.37
CA GLN A 198 20.48 25.77 -20.39
C GLN A 198 20.76 27.18 -20.91
N SER A 199 20.13 27.53 -22.03
CA SER A 199 20.08 28.91 -22.47
C SER A 199 18.83 29.18 -23.27
N VAL A 200 18.34 30.41 -23.20
CA VAL A 200 17.20 30.91 -23.95
C VAL A 200 17.64 32.11 -24.79
N SER A 201 17.17 32.20 -26.03
CA SER A 201 17.45 33.33 -26.92
C SER A 201 16.16 33.99 -27.38
N SER A 202 15.92 35.23 -26.99
CA SER A 202 14.69 35.97 -27.32
C SER A 202 14.91 37.48 -27.26
N GLN A 203 14.21 38.22 -28.12
CA GLN A 203 14.18 39.70 -28.02
C GLN A 203 13.42 40.17 -26.76
N ARG A 204 12.53 39.33 -26.22
CA ARG A 204 11.78 39.61 -24.99
C ARG A 204 12.64 39.54 -23.71
N LEU A 205 13.92 39.17 -23.84
CA LEU A 205 14.88 39.23 -22.73
C LEU A 205 15.35 40.67 -22.45
N VAL A 206 15.18 41.59 -23.42
CA VAL A 206 15.56 43.00 -23.26
C VAL A 206 14.48 43.73 -22.47
N PRO A 207 14.85 44.50 -21.43
CA PRO A 207 13.91 45.36 -20.71
C PRO A 207 13.12 46.27 -21.65
N GLY A 208 11.80 46.31 -21.49
CA GLY A 208 10.88 47.09 -22.33
C GLY A 208 10.39 46.37 -23.60
N MET A 209 10.87 45.14 -23.88
CA MET A 209 10.40 44.31 -25.00
C MET A 209 9.60 43.07 -24.56
N GLU A 210 9.19 42.98 -23.29
CA GLU A 210 8.64 41.76 -22.69
C GLU A 210 7.31 41.33 -23.32
N ASN A 211 6.48 42.30 -23.73
CA ASN A 211 5.13 42.08 -24.26
C ASN A 211 5.03 42.22 -25.79
N VAL A 212 6.17 42.37 -26.50
CA VAL A 212 6.13 42.55 -27.96
C VAL A 212 5.69 41.25 -28.63
N GLU A 213 4.55 41.28 -29.31
CA GLU A 213 4.12 40.23 -30.24
C GLU A 213 4.95 40.36 -31.53
N LEU A 214 6.06 39.62 -31.58
CA LEU A 214 6.93 39.66 -32.76
C LEU A 214 6.15 39.17 -33.99
N SER A 215 6.00 40.07 -34.97
CA SER A 215 5.32 39.81 -36.24
C SER A 215 5.95 38.61 -36.95
N LYS A 216 5.16 37.87 -37.73
CA LYS A 216 5.67 36.78 -38.59
C LYS A 216 6.83 37.26 -39.50
N LYS A 217 6.86 38.55 -39.87
CA LYS A 217 7.97 39.18 -40.63
C LYS A 217 9.26 39.35 -39.80
N GLU A 218 9.14 39.60 -38.49
CA GLU A 218 10.29 39.70 -37.58
C GLU A 218 10.84 38.33 -37.19
N LYS A 219 9.96 37.32 -37.06
CA LYS A 219 10.36 35.91 -36.97
C LYS A 219 11.15 35.45 -38.20
N MET A 220 10.87 35.99 -39.39
CA MET A 220 11.58 35.66 -40.64
C MET A 220 12.92 36.40 -40.78
N LYS A 221 13.06 37.61 -40.19
CA LYS A 221 14.37 38.26 -40.00
C LYS A 221 15.32 37.46 -39.08
N LYS A 222 14.81 36.56 -38.23
CA LYS A 222 15.64 35.62 -37.43
C LYS A 222 16.46 34.65 -38.29
N PHE A 223 16.04 34.39 -39.54
CA PHE A 223 16.66 33.38 -40.42
C PHE A 223 17.77 33.92 -41.33
N PHE A 224 17.90 35.25 -41.49
CA PHE A 224 18.81 35.87 -42.48
C PHE A 224 19.97 36.68 -41.87
N GLY A 225 20.47 36.24 -40.71
CA GLY A 225 21.80 36.65 -40.24
C GLY A 225 21.84 38.00 -39.52
N SER A 226 21.50 38.00 -38.23
CA SER A 226 21.98 39.03 -37.31
C SER A 226 22.53 38.41 -36.03
N SER A 227 23.71 38.87 -35.66
CA SER A 227 24.39 38.69 -34.36
C SER A 227 23.61 39.31 -33.17
N SER A 228 22.31 39.61 -33.30
CA SER A 228 21.56 40.56 -32.45
C SER A 228 20.36 39.97 -31.68
N VAL A 229 20.26 38.64 -31.52
CA VAL A 229 19.24 38.06 -30.63
C VAL A 229 19.90 37.83 -29.26
N PRO A 230 19.45 38.54 -28.20
CA PRO A 230 19.99 38.35 -26.86
C PRO A 230 19.85 36.90 -26.41
N ARG A 231 20.89 36.37 -25.78
CA ARG A 231 20.96 35.03 -25.21
C ARG A 231 21.18 35.12 -23.71
N PHE A 232 20.28 34.52 -22.95
CA PHE A 232 20.40 34.32 -21.52
C PHE A 232 20.90 32.89 -21.24
N ALA A 233 22.09 32.76 -20.69
CA ALA A 233 22.68 31.47 -20.31
C ALA A 233 22.55 31.27 -18.79
N PHE A 234 22.13 30.09 -18.37
CA PHE A 234 21.87 29.82 -16.96
C PHE A 234 21.96 28.33 -16.64
N SER A 235 21.82 28.03 -15.36
CA SER A 235 21.72 26.70 -14.80
C SER A 235 20.42 26.57 -14.02
N LEU A 236 19.59 25.60 -14.37
CA LEU A 236 18.52 25.15 -13.48
C LEU A 236 19.12 24.27 -12.40
N GLU A 237 19.07 24.74 -11.15
CA GLU A 237 19.39 23.95 -9.98
C GLU A 237 18.10 23.38 -9.40
N LEU A 238 18.02 22.06 -9.35
CA LEU A 238 16.84 21.34 -8.86
C LEU A 238 17.26 20.28 -7.85
N ALA A 239 16.60 20.25 -6.70
CA ALA A 239 16.79 19.22 -5.69
C ALA A 239 15.54 18.34 -5.58
N ALA A 240 15.71 17.03 -5.79
CA ALA A 240 14.62 16.03 -5.79
C ALA A 240 14.82 15.01 -4.66
N PRO A 241 13.76 14.45 -4.07
CA PRO A 241 13.85 13.60 -2.89
C PRO A 241 14.48 12.23 -3.19
N ARG A 242 15.28 11.72 -2.24
CA ARG A 242 15.85 10.35 -2.29
C ARG A 242 15.16 9.39 -1.32
N LEU A 243 14.39 9.93 -0.39
CA LEU A 243 13.57 9.18 0.55
C LEU A 243 12.13 9.67 0.40
N LEU A 244 11.19 8.73 0.25
CA LEU A 244 9.76 8.99 0.26
C LEU A 244 9.11 8.11 1.32
N GLN A 245 8.13 8.64 2.02
CA GLN A 245 7.32 7.90 2.97
C GLN A 245 5.88 7.86 2.49
N ILE A 246 5.30 6.66 2.45
CA ILE A 246 3.90 6.47 2.04
C ILE A 246 2.98 7.27 2.95
N GLY A 247 2.06 8.05 2.36
CA GLY A 247 1.13 8.91 3.10
C GLY A 247 1.77 10.17 3.72
N ASN A 248 3.09 10.37 3.65
CA ASN A 248 3.72 11.60 4.09
C ASN A 248 3.66 12.65 2.95
N SER A 249 3.23 13.86 3.26
CA SER A 249 2.93 14.91 2.30
C SER A 249 3.14 16.30 2.90
N PRO A 250 3.57 17.30 2.11
CA PRO A 250 3.89 17.23 0.68
C PRO A 250 5.31 16.72 0.39
N ILE A 251 5.54 16.19 -0.82
CA ILE A 251 6.86 15.77 -1.31
C ILE A 251 7.62 17.00 -1.83
N PRO A 252 8.79 17.34 -1.27
CA PRO A 252 9.52 18.54 -1.65
C PRO A 252 10.25 18.41 -3.00
N PHE A 253 10.20 19.47 -3.81
CA PHE A 253 11.02 19.65 -5.01
C PHE A 253 11.51 21.09 -5.06
N SER A 254 12.80 21.29 -4.80
CA SER A 254 13.38 22.63 -4.71
C SER A 254 13.93 23.07 -6.06
N MET A 255 13.60 24.27 -6.54
CA MET A 255 14.07 24.80 -7.81
C MET A 255 14.57 26.24 -7.72
N ARG A 256 15.67 26.53 -8.43
CA ARG A 256 16.10 27.91 -8.74
C ARG A 256 16.87 27.96 -10.05
N ILE A 257 16.97 29.15 -10.61
CA ILE A 257 17.80 29.42 -11.79
C ILE A 257 19.02 30.22 -11.34
N VAL A 258 20.21 29.76 -11.73
CA VAL A 258 21.47 30.45 -11.47
C VAL A 258 22.04 30.96 -12.80
N PRO A 259 22.08 32.27 -13.04
CA PRO A 259 22.62 32.86 -14.26
C PRO A 259 24.10 32.51 -14.50
N PHE A 260 24.47 32.42 -15.77
CA PHE A 260 25.85 32.38 -16.23
C PHE A 260 26.17 33.69 -16.96
N TRP A 261 26.52 34.72 -16.20
CA TRP A 261 26.70 36.08 -16.73
C TRP A 261 27.81 36.21 -17.77
N SER A 262 28.87 35.40 -17.66
CA SER A 262 29.97 35.36 -18.64
C SER A 262 29.55 34.83 -20.00
N ALA A 263 28.52 33.97 -20.05
CA ALA A 263 27.98 33.37 -21.27
C ALA A 263 26.68 34.03 -21.74
N THR A 264 26.21 35.05 -21.03
CA THR A 264 25.01 35.83 -21.33
C THR A 264 25.39 37.05 -22.17
N THR A 265 24.55 37.40 -23.16
CA THR A 265 24.75 38.58 -24.01
C THR A 265 24.87 39.84 -23.17
N GLU A 266 25.86 40.68 -23.48
CA GLU A 266 26.21 41.88 -22.70
C GLU A 266 25.03 42.81 -22.41
N LEU A 267 24.12 42.99 -23.38
CA LEU A 267 22.94 43.85 -23.25
C LEU A 267 22.02 43.47 -22.08
N ILE A 268 22.01 42.19 -21.69
CA ILE A 268 21.13 41.65 -20.64
C ILE A 268 21.93 41.04 -19.49
N ARG A 269 23.23 41.35 -19.42
CA ARG A 269 24.08 40.93 -18.30
C ARG A 269 23.57 41.62 -17.03
N ASP A 270 23.48 40.86 -15.94
CA ASP A 270 22.97 41.30 -14.64
C ASP A 270 21.50 41.77 -14.63
N VAL A 271 20.73 41.46 -15.68
CA VAL A 271 19.29 41.71 -15.73
C VAL A 271 18.54 40.47 -15.24
N PRO A 272 17.83 40.53 -14.08
CA PRO A 272 17.04 39.41 -13.59
C PRO A 272 15.94 39.03 -14.58
N GLN A 273 15.93 37.77 -14.99
CA GLN A 273 14.92 37.22 -15.89
C GLN A 273 13.80 36.53 -15.10
N LYS A 274 12.55 36.76 -15.49
CA LYS A 274 11.40 36.07 -14.90
C LYS A 274 11.24 34.69 -15.50
N ALA A 275 11.37 33.66 -14.68
CA ALA A 275 11.13 32.28 -15.07
C ALA A 275 9.82 31.77 -14.46
N LYS A 276 9.03 31.08 -15.27
CA LYS A 276 7.76 30.47 -14.85
C LYS A 276 7.82 28.98 -15.07
N LEU A 277 7.41 28.21 -14.08
CA LEU A 277 7.13 26.80 -14.23
C LEU A 277 5.72 26.64 -14.82
N VAL A 278 5.66 26.05 -16.02
CA VAL A 278 4.42 25.88 -16.80
C VAL A 278 3.82 24.50 -16.55
N THR A 279 4.65 23.46 -16.50
CA THR A 279 4.19 22.10 -16.17
C THR A 279 5.22 21.39 -15.30
N PHE A 280 4.73 20.54 -14.41
CA PHE A 280 5.56 19.67 -13.61
C PHE A 280 4.87 18.32 -13.47
N ARG A 281 5.61 17.25 -13.77
CA ARG A 281 5.15 15.87 -13.60
C ARG A 281 6.23 15.09 -12.88
N ALA A 282 5.83 14.33 -11.87
CA ALA A 282 6.67 13.36 -11.20
C ALA A 282 5.97 12.00 -11.24
N THR A 283 6.74 10.97 -11.54
CA THR A 283 6.26 9.59 -11.71
C THR A 283 7.17 8.68 -10.91
N LEU A 284 6.56 7.83 -10.07
CA LEU A 284 7.24 6.79 -9.33
C LEU A 284 7.12 5.48 -10.10
N GLU A 285 8.25 4.99 -10.60
CA GLU A 285 8.36 3.67 -11.23
C GLU A 285 8.72 2.65 -10.14
N THR A 286 7.91 1.60 -10.02
CA THR A 286 8.13 0.49 -9.09
C THR A 286 8.59 -0.72 -9.86
N HIS A 287 9.80 -1.19 -9.57
CA HIS A 287 10.42 -2.35 -10.20
C HIS A 287 10.29 -3.57 -9.28
N CYS A 288 9.52 -4.56 -9.68
CA CYS A 288 9.45 -5.85 -9.01
C CYS A 288 10.31 -6.87 -9.75
N ARG A 289 11.26 -7.48 -9.05
CA ARG A 289 12.13 -8.54 -9.57
C ARG A 289 11.92 -9.82 -8.79
N ILE A 290 11.83 -10.94 -9.49
CA ILE A 290 11.71 -12.26 -8.90
C ILE A 290 12.85 -13.17 -9.37
N ARG A 291 13.26 -14.08 -8.49
CA ARG A 291 14.20 -15.16 -8.79
C ARG A 291 13.51 -16.49 -8.56
N CYS A 292 13.70 -17.44 -9.47
CA CYS A 292 13.14 -18.79 -9.42
C CYS A 292 14.27 -19.81 -9.57
N GLU A 293 14.00 -21.03 -9.10
CA GLU A 293 14.90 -22.17 -9.20
C GLU A 293 15.25 -22.51 -10.66
N GLY A 294 16.45 -23.04 -10.88
CA GLY A 294 16.89 -23.46 -12.21
C GLY A 294 18.04 -24.47 -12.19
N VAL A 295 18.08 -25.34 -13.20
CA VAL A 295 19.03 -26.49 -13.25
C VAL A 295 20.50 -26.06 -13.42
N PHE A 296 20.75 -24.99 -14.18
CA PHE A 296 22.12 -24.49 -14.44
C PHE A 296 22.36 -23.10 -13.86
N ARG A 297 21.30 -22.29 -13.77
CA ARG A 297 21.31 -20.95 -13.20
C ARG A 297 19.90 -20.58 -12.77
N PRO A 298 19.75 -19.72 -11.77
CA PRO A 298 18.46 -19.16 -11.40
C PRO A 298 17.78 -18.48 -12.58
N HIS A 299 16.46 -18.57 -12.63
CA HIS A 299 15.65 -17.83 -13.59
C HIS A 299 15.17 -16.53 -12.97
N GLU A 300 15.41 -15.41 -13.66
CA GLU A 300 14.93 -14.10 -13.23
C GLU A 300 13.82 -13.59 -14.15
N ALA A 301 12.89 -12.87 -13.54
CA ALA A 301 11.91 -12.08 -14.26
C ALA A 301 11.66 -10.78 -13.51
N TYR A 302 11.21 -9.76 -14.22
CA TYR A 302 10.87 -8.47 -13.63
C TYR A 302 9.63 -7.89 -14.31
N TRP A 303 9.00 -6.94 -13.65
CA TRP A 303 7.96 -6.08 -14.23
C TRP A 303 7.98 -4.75 -13.49
N ASP A 304 7.45 -3.75 -14.17
CA ASP A 304 7.45 -2.37 -13.71
C ASP A 304 6.01 -1.86 -13.67
N ASP A 305 5.68 -1.13 -12.62
CA ASP A 305 4.42 -0.41 -12.46
C ASP A 305 4.73 1.09 -12.33
N GLU A 306 4.00 1.93 -13.06
CA GLU A 306 4.18 3.38 -13.01
C GLU A 306 3.04 4.03 -12.22
N LEU A 307 3.39 4.97 -11.36
CA LEU A 307 2.44 5.78 -10.60
C LEU A 307 2.76 7.25 -10.80
N ASP A 308 1.83 7.99 -11.39
CA ASP A 308 1.91 9.45 -11.42
C ASP A 308 1.61 10.01 -10.03
N LEU A 309 2.54 10.82 -9.52
CA LEU A 309 2.35 11.51 -8.25
C LEU A 309 1.34 12.64 -8.46
N GLN A 310 0.28 12.64 -7.66
CA GLN A 310 -0.84 13.56 -7.82
C GLN A 310 -0.49 14.95 -7.28
N SER A 311 -0.89 15.99 -8.03
CA SER A 311 -0.99 17.36 -7.54
C SER A 311 -2.44 17.66 -7.17
N GLU A 312 -2.71 18.10 -5.94
CA GLU A 312 -4.05 18.54 -5.57
C GLU A 312 -4.40 19.87 -6.23
N GLY A 313 -5.56 19.96 -6.88
CA GLY A 313 -6.15 21.22 -7.34
C GLY A 313 -5.61 21.82 -8.63
N PHE A 314 -4.56 21.25 -9.24
CA PHE A 314 -3.94 21.81 -10.45
C PHE A 314 -4.38 21.15 -11.78
N GLY A 315 -4.86 19.89 -11.78
CA GLY A 315 -5.35 19.22 -12.99
C GLY A 315 -4.43 19.40 -14.22
N ASP A 316 -5.02 19.56 -15.40
CA ASP A 316 -4.31 19.92 -16.65
C ASP A 316 -4.04 21.43 -16.80
N ARG A 317 -4.31 22.24 -15.77
CA ARG A 317 -4.11 23.69 -15.88
C ARG A 317 -2.61 24.00 -15.89
N PRO A 318 -2.15 24.90 -16.76
CA PRO A 318 -0.76 25.33 -16.74
C PRO A 318 -0.44 25.96 -15.37
N LEU A 319 0.63 25.48 -14.77
CA LEU A 319 1.19 26.08 -13.57
C LEU A 319 1.69 27.49 -13.91
N SER A 320 1.66 28.38 -12.92
CA SER A 320 2.29 29.70 -13.01
C SER A 320 3.06 29.98 -11.72
N VAL A 321 3.96 29.06 -11.38
CA VAL A 321 4.87 29.23 -10.24
C VAL A 321 6.11 29.98 -10.71
N GLU A 322 6.41 31.11 -10.09
CA GLU A 322 7.63 31.85 -10.39
C GLU A 322 8.85 31.12 -9.81
N ILE A 323 9.83 30.86 -10.66
CA ILE A 323 11.09 30.24 -10.26
C ILE A 323 12.12 31.35 -10.08
N PRO A 324 12.73 31.48 -8.89
CA PRO A 324 13.65 32.57 -8.60
C PRO A 324 14.89 32.46 -9.51
N CYS A 325 15.24 33.58 -10.13
CA CYS A 325 16.51 33.76 -10.82
C CYS A 325 17.49 34.34 -9.80
N ALA A 326 18.36 33.50 -9.27
CA ALA A 326 19.25 33.79 -8.16
C ALA A 326 20.22 34.92 -8.53
N ILE A 327 20.03 36.06 -7.89
CA ILE A 327 21.04 37.12 -7.77
C ILE A 327 21.42 37.13 -6.29
N GLY A 328 22.61 36.62 -5.95
CA GLY A 328 23.01 36.40 -4.57
C GLY A 328 22.34 35.18 -3.92
N ASP A 329 22.02 35.28 -2.62
CA ASP A 329 21.55 34.15 -1.78
C ASP A 329 20.04 33.91 -1.83
N THR A 330 19.40 34.13 -2.98
CA THR A 330 17.95 33.88 -3.10
C THR A 330 17.65 32.39 -2.86
N PRO A 331 16.78 32.05 -1.88
CA PRO A 331 16.46 30.67 -1.59
C PRO A 331 15.67 30.06 -2.76
N PRO A 332 15.85 28.76 -3.04
CA PRO A 332 15.07 28.06 -4.04
C PRO A 332 13.60 27.91 -3.60
N VAL A 333 12.69 27.81 -4.57
CA VAL A 333 11.26 27.58 -4.31
C VAL A 333 10.98 26.09 -4.18
N ASP A 334 10.23 25.68 -3.16
CA ASP A 334 9.70 24.32 -3.07
C ASP A 334 8.44 24.17 -3.92
N VAL A 335 8.65 23.79 -5.18
CA VAL A 335 7.58 23.51 -6.15
C VAL A 335 6.69 22.38 -5.66
N GLY A 336 7.26 21.36 -5.04
CA GLY A 336 6.54 20.19 -4.55
C GLY A 336 5.52 20.55 -3.47
N GLY A 337 5.93 21.39 -2.52
CA GLY A 337 5.04 22.00 -1.53
C GLY A 337 3.96 22.90 -2.16
N VAL A 338 4.35 23.75 -3.13
CA VAL A 338 3.41 24.67 -3.81
C VAL A 338 2.30 23.92 -4.55
N ILE A 339 2.63 22.84 -5.27
CA ILE A 339 1.65 22.01 -5.99
C ILE A 339 1.03 20.90 -5.13
N ARG A 340 1.41 20.83 -3.85
CA ARG A 340 1.01 19.80 -2.89
C ARG A 340 1.18 18.39 -3.45
N LEU A 341 2.37 18.11 -3.97
CA LEU A 341 2.69 16.80 -4.55
C LEU A 341 2.62 15.71 -3.47
N ARG A 342 1.92 14.60 -3.74
CA ARG A 342 1.73 13.52 -2.75
C ARG A 342 2.07 12.14 -3.29
N LEU A 343 2.53 11.27 -2.39
CA LEU A 343 2.57 9.83 -2.60
C LEU A 343 1.28 9.24 -2.00
N PRO A 344 0.42 8.57 -2.79
CA PRO A 344 -0.81 8.02 -2.27
C PRO A 344 -0.54 6.97 -1.18
N ALA A 345 -1.47 6.86 -0.23
CA ALA A 345 -1.41 5.88 0.85
C ALA A 345 -1.62 4.44 0.37
N THR A 346 -2.25 4.25 -0.80
CA THR A 346 -2.57 2.96 -1.39
C THR A 346 -1.93 2.80 -2.76
N GLY A 347 -1.76 1.55 -3.22
CA GLY A 347 -1.19 1.25 -4.53
C GLY A 347 0.35 1.34 -4.60
N VAL A 348 1.01 1.69 -3.51
CA VAL A 348 2.48 1.73 -3.40
C VAL A 348 2.93 0.76 -2.32
N SER A 349 3.88 -0.11 -2.64
CA SER A 349 4.57 -0.93 -1.65
C SER A 349 5.89 -0.28 -1.25
N PRO A 350 6.32 -0.34 0.02
CA PRO A 350 7.67 0.02 0.40
C PRO A 350 8.72 -0.79 -0.36
N GLY A 351 9.94 -0.25 -0.47
CA GLY A 351 11.07 -0.99 -1.03
C GLY A 351 11.54 -2.08 -0.08
N PHE A 352 11.80 -3.28 -0.61
CA PHE A 352 12.35 -4.39 0.17
C PHE A 352 13.12 -5.38 -0.71
N THR A 353 13.93 -6.24 -0.09
CA THR A 353 14.55 -7.40 -0.74
C THR A 353 14.43 -8.61 0.19
N THR A 354 13.81 -9.68 -0.29
CA THR A 354 13.83 -11.01 0.33
C THR A 354 14.74 -11.95 -0.46
N PHE A 355 14.73 -13.24 -0.14
CA PHE A 355 15.47 -14.27 -0.89
C PHE A 355 15.13 -14.28 -2.38
N ASN A 356 13.86 -14.28 -2.76
CA ASN A 356 13.45 -14.46 -4.16
C ASN A 356 12.57 -13.33 -4.73
N VAL A 357 12.31 -12.27 -3.95
CA VAL A 357 11.53 -11.11 -4.38
C VAL A 357 12.26 -9.82 -4.01
N ARG A 358 12.35 -8.86 -4.92
CA ARG A 358 12.88 -7.52 -4.68
C ARG A 358 11.94 -6.48 -5.25
N VAL A 359 11.62 -5.46 -4.46
CA VAL A 359 10.88 -4.27 -4.87
C VAL A 359 11.77 -3.05 -4.67
N SER A 360 11.91 -2.25 -5.71
CA SER A 360 12.73 -1.02 -5.71
C SER A 360 12.06 0.06 -6.53
N HIS A 361 12.43 1.33 -6.34
CA HIS A 361 11.74 2.44 -6.98
C HIS A 361 12.70 3.43 -7.65
N THR A 362 12.20 4.03 -8.74
CA THR A 362 12.84 5.13 -9.45
C THR A 362 11.85 6.31 -9.49
N LEU A 363 12.30 7.48 -9.05
CA LEU A 363 11.55 8.72 -9.18
C LEU A 363 12.02 9.45 -10.44
N SER A 364 11.12 9.54 -11.41
CA SER A 364 11.28 10.27 -12.66
C SER A 364 10.52 11.59 -12.57
N TRP A 365 11.08 12.69 -13.07
CA TRP A 365 10.38 13.97 -13.12
C TRP A 365 10.67 14.73 -14.41
N LYS A 366 9.72 15.58 -14.78
CA LYS A 366 9.78 16.46 -15.96
C LYS A 366 9.20 17.82 -15.61
N ALA A 367 9.99 18.87 -15.79
CA ALA A 367 9.59 20.26 -15.57
C ALA A 367 9.68 21.03 -16.90
N LYS A 368 8.60 21.70 -17.29
CA LYS A 368 8.61 22.65 -18.39
C LYS A 368 8.60 24.06 -17.82
N LEU A 369 9.61 24.84 -18.17
CA LEU A 369 9.77 26.22 -17.73
C LEU A 369 9.71 27.16 -18.93
N GLU A 370 9.36 28.41 -18.68
CA GLU A 370 9.31 29.47 -19.67
C GLU A 370 10.08 30.69 -19.16
N ILE A 371 10.90 31.27 -20.03
CA ILE A 371 11.59 32.55 -19.80
C ILE A 371 11.40 33.38 -21.06
N ALA A 372 10.91 34.61 -20.92
CA ALA A 372 10.73 35.54 -22.04
C ALA A 372 9.95 34.95 -23.24
N GLY A 373 8.91 34.16 -22.97
CA GLY A 373 8.07 33.51 -23.98
C GLY A 373 8.67 32.25 -24.60
N GLU A 374 9.90 31.87 -24.26
CA GLU A 374 10.56 30.68 -24.78
C GLU A 374 10.51 29.56 -23.73
N SER A 375 10.02 28.39 -24.14
CA SER A 375 9.90 27.22 -23.28
C SER A 375 11.12 26.30 -23.39
N PHE A 376 11.55 25.73 -22.27
CA PHE A 376 12.50 24.62 -22.24
C PHE A 376 12.02 23.54 -21.28
N THR A 377 12.55 22.32 -21.42
CA THR A 377 12.17 21.16 -20.60
C THR A 377 13.40 20.59 -19.92
N ALA A 378 13.30 20.41 -18.61
CA ALA A 378 14.24 19.66 -17.81
C ALA A 378 13.60 18.34 -17.38
N ARG A 379 14.41 17.28 -17.30
CA ARG A 379 13.99 15.97 -16.81
C ARG A 379 15.15 15.23 -16.17
N ALA A 380 14.87 14.41 -15.17
CA ALA A 380 15.82 13.45 -14.64
C ALA A 380 15.07 12.27 -14.02
N ALA A 381 15.82 11.20 -13.76
CA ALA A 381 15.37 10.05 -12.99
C ALA A 381 16.42 9.72 -11.93
N GLN A 382 15.97 9.21 -10.78
CA GLN A 382 16.86 8.77 -9.71
C GLN A 382 16.25 7.63 -8.89
N GLN A 383 17.11 6.74 -8.37
CA GLN A 383 16.65 5.76 -7.39
C GLN A 383 16.20 6.46 -6.11
N VAL A 384 15.11 5.95 -5.56
CA VAL A 384 14.48 6.49 -4.36
C VAL A 384 14.15 5.34 -3.39
N VAL A 385 14.35 5.58 -2.11
CA VAL A 385 13.92 4.65 -1.05
C VAL A 385 12.49 5.03 -0.69
N VAL A 386 11.57 4.07 -0.78
CA VAL A 386 10.18 4.23 -0.32
C VAL A 386 10.02 3.45 0.96
N ILE A 387 9.63 4.13 2.03
CA ILE A 387 9.43 3.53 3.36
C ILE A 387 7.93 3.49 3.73
N PRO A 388 7.54 2.61 4.67
CA PRO A 388 6.16 2.51 5.15
C PRO A 388 5.62 3.80 5.75
N ALA A 389 4.29 3.92 5.79
CA ALA A 389 3.61 5.02 6.45
C ALA A 389 3.97 5.11 7.94
N SER A 390 3.97 6.32 8.49
CA SER A 390 4.13 6.52 9.94
C SER A 390 2.82 6.16 10.65
N SER A 391 2.90 5.55 11.84
CA SER A 391 1.71 5.29 12.64
C SER A 391 1.15 6.56 13.30
N ALA A 392 1.93 7.65 13.37
CA ALA A 392 1.47 8.94 13.89
C ALA A 392 0.51 9.66 12.92
N GLY A 393 0.61 9.40 11.61
CA GLY A 393 -0.22 10.04 10.59
C GLY A 393 -1.53 9.31 10.27
N ALA A 394 -1.73 8.08 10.75
CA ALA A 394 -2.92 7.28 10.45
C ALA A 394 -4.18 7.74 11.21
N ASN A 395 -4.03 8.50 12.29
CA ASN A 395 -5.16 8.97 13.11
C ASN A 395 -5.82 10.26 12.58
N GLU A 396 -5.27 10.94 11.57
CA GLU A 396 -5.84 12.20 11.05
C GLU A 396 -6.68 12.05 9.77
N GLN A 397 -6.81 10.85 9.19
CA GLN A 397 -7.57 10.63 7.95
C GLN A 397 -8.66 9.55 8.00
N VAL A 398 -8.99 9.04 9.19
CA VAL A 398 -10.24 8.28 9.42
C VAL A 398 -11.19 9.15 10.23
N GLY A 399 -11.76 10.14 9.55
CA GLY A 399 -12.85 10.97 10.06
C GLY A 399 -13.76 11.30 8.90
N LEU A 400 -15.08 11.16 9.14
CA LEU A 400 -16.19 11.17 8.18
C LEU A 400 -16.55 9.77 7.66
N ASP A 401 -17.13 8.95 8.55
CA ASP A 401 -18.57 8.60 8.50
C ASP A 401 -18.82 7.45 9.47
N GLY A 402 -19.33 7.78 10.66
CA GLY A 402 -19.67 6.81 11.68
C GLY A 402 -19.60 7.40 13.08
N GLU A 403 -20.68 8.09 13.48
CA GLU A 403 -20.96 8.33 14.90
C GLU A 403 -21.00 6.99 15.64
N MET A 404 -19.89 6.62 16.28
CA MET A 404 -19.94 5.77 17.47
C MET A 404 -19.68 6.68 18.67
N THR A 405 -20.77 7.00 19.35
CA THR A 405 -20.79 7.63 20.67
C THR A 405 -19.94 6.81 21.65
N GLN A 406 -18.69 7.24 21.84
CA GLN A 406 -17.92 6.87 23.03
C GLN A 406 -18.54 7.58 24.23
N SER A 407 -19.43 6.88 24.92
CA SER A 407 -20.09 7.37 26.13
C SER A 407 -20.34 6.20 27.09
N TRP A 408 -19.30 5.50 27.51
CA TRP A 408 -19.39 4.67 28.71
C TRP A 408 -18.10 4.80 29.50
N ILE A 409 -18.28 5.16 30.78
CA ILE A 409 -17.28 5.47 31.82
C ILE A 409 -16.87 6.96 31.85
N VAL A 410 -17.79 7.78 32.34
CA VAL A 410 -17.41 8.96 33.15
C VAL A 410 -17.28 8.43 34.59
N PRO A 411 -16.10 8.47 35.22
CA PRO A 411 -15.99 8.20 36.65
C PRO A 411 -16.86 9.20 37.41
N PRO A 412 -17.66 8.78 38.41
CA PRO A 412 -18.43 9.72 39.20
C PRO A 412 -17.48 10.70 39.91
N ASP A 413 -17.90 11.96 39.94
CA ASP A 413 -17.18 13.08 40.53
C ASP A 413 -16.87 12.79 42.02
N GLU A 414 -15.59 12.61 42.38
CA GLU A 414 -15.14 12.15 43.71
C GLU A 414 -15.45 13.14 44.86
N MET A 415 -16.13 14.26 44.59
CA MET A 415 -16.52 15.27 45.59
C MET A 415 -18.02 15.40 45.83
N ALA A 416 -18.87 14.61 45.17
CA ALA A 416 -20.31 14.61 45.48
C ALA A 416 -20.62 13.63 46.63
N PRO A 417 -21.26 14.08 47.73
CA PRO A 417 -21.72 13.15 48.76
C PRO A 417 -22.78 12.20 48.16
N PRO A 418 -22.78 10.91 48.54
CA PRO A 418 -23.75 9.95 48.03
C PRO A 418 -25.19 10.40 48.36
N PRO A 419 -26.16 10.15 47.47
CA PRO A 419 -27.56 10.52 47.69
C PRO A 419 -28.09 9.84 48.96
N SER A 420 -28.98 10.54 49.65
CA SER A 420 -29.58 10.01 50.87
C SER A 420 -30.51 8.82 50.55
N PHE A 421 -30.68 7.92 51.53
CA PHE A 421 -31.56 6.75 51.39
C PHE A 421 -33.01 7.10 50.99
N ALA A 422 -33.47 8.30 51.35
CA ALA A 422 -34.79 8.82 50.99
C ALA A 422 -34.89 9.30 49.54
N GLU A 423 -33.77 9.67 48.91
CA GLU A 423 -33.70 10.08 47.51
C GLU A 423 -33.64 8.86 46.58
N ALA A 424 -32.90 7.81 46.96
CA ALA A 424 -32.84 6.55 46.21
C ALA A 424 -34.22 5.88 46.09
N GLN A 425 -35.03 5.88 47.16
CA GLN A 425 -36.38 5.30 47.14
C GLN A 425 -37.37 6.08 46.25
N ARG A 426 -37.11 7.36 45.97
CA ARG A 426 -37.97 8.19 45.11
C ARG A 426 -37.67 8.01 43.62
N GLU A 427 -36.44 7.62 43.27
CA GLU A 427 -36.07 7.30 41.87
C GLU A 427 -36.64 5.96 41.43
N ASP A 428 -36.56 4.92 42.28
CA ASP A 428 -37.15 3.60 41.98
C ASP A 428 -38.68 3.66 41.80
N ALA A 429 -39.35 4.51 42.58
CA ALA A 429 -40.80 4.73 42.47
C ALA A 429 -41.22 5.45 41.17
N LYS A 430 -40.32 6.21 40.53
CA LYS A 430 -40.59 6.91 39.27
C LYS A 430 -40.35 6.02 38.05
N GLN A 431 -39.37 5.11 38.09
CA GLN A 431 -39.11 4.17 36.99
C GLN A 431 -40.16 3.06 36.88
N GLY A 432 -40.78 2.64 38.00
CA GLY A 432 -41.88 1.66 37.97
C GLY A 432 -43.20 2.18 37.38
N ALA A 433 -43.36 3.50 37.17
CA ALA A 433 -44.59 4.11 36.69
C ALA A 433 -44.63 4.35 35.17
N SER A 434 -43.49 4.37 34.47
CA SER A 434 -43.47 4.58 33.01
C SER A 434 -43.72 3.30 32.19
N ASP A 435 -43.55 2.12 32.78
CA ASP A 435 -43.58 0.84 32.05
C ASP A 435 -44.97 0.18 31.96
N LYS A 436 -46.02 0.80 32.53
CA LYS A 436 -47.41 0.29 32.49
C LYS A 436 -48.33 0.96 31.47
N GLY A 437 -47.80 1.84 30.60
CA GLY A 437 -48.61 2.65 29.68
C GLY A 437 -48.69 2.18 28.21
N ALA A 438 -48.00 1.10 27.81
CA ALA A 438 -47.82 0.76 26.40
C ALA A 438 -48.40 -0.59 25.94
N SER A 439 -49.29 -1.21 26.74
CA SER A 439 -49.91 -2.50 26.41
C SER A 439 -51.44 -2.45 26.50
N GLU A 440 -52.07 -1.62 25.69
CA GLU A 440 -53.49 -1.77 25.34
C GLU A 440 -53.76 -0.96 24.06
N ILE A 441 -54.12 -1.65 22.97
CA ILE A 441 -54.96 -1.24 21.83
C ILE A 441 -54.65 -2.16 20.62
N ALA A 442 -55.73 -2.65 20.01
CA ALA A 442 -55.86 -3.29 18.70
C ALA A 442 -55.60 -4.81 18.58
N GLY A 443 -56.59 -5.57 19.07
CA GLY A 443 -57.00 -6.82 18.43
C GLY A 443 -58.20 -6.61 17.49
N SER A 444 -58.28 -7.49 16.47
CA SER A 444 -59.46 -7.88 15.68
C SER A 444 -59.78 -7.13 14.38
N SER A 445 -59.59 -7.79 13.24
CA SER A 445 -60.71 -8.28 12.42
C SER A 445 -60.26 -9.35 11.40
N LYS A 446 -61.19 -10.26 11.09
CA LYS A 446 -61.08 -11.42 10.19
C LYS A 446 -61.71 -11.10 8.81
N ALA A 447 -61.26 -11.89 7.83
CA ALA A 447 -61.98 -12.45 6.67
C ALA A 447 -61.77 -11.84 5.27
N ASP A 448 -61.29 -12.73 4.40
CA ASP A 448 -61.57 -13.01 2.99
C ASP A 448 -61.36 -11.93 1.89
N ILE A 449 -60.59 -12.29 0.86
CA ILE A 449 -61.06 -12.52 -0.52
C ILE A 449 -59.91 -13.03 -1.43
N THR A 450 -60.32 -13.86 -2.37
CA THR A 450 -59.67 -14.77 -3.32
C THR A 450 -58.88 -14.12 -4.49
N ALA A 451 -57.86 -14.86 -4.96
CA ALA A 451 -57.35 -15.03 -6.34
C ALA A 451 -56.93 -13.83 -7.23
N ILE A 452 -55.76 -13.94 -7.90
CA ILE A 452 -55.61 -13.96 -9.38
C ILE A 452 -54.11 -14.03 -9.80
N GLU A 453 -53.81 -15.03 -10.65
CA GLU A 453 -52.87 -15.14 -11.79
C GLU A 453 -51.38 -14.69 -11.69
N LYS A 454 -50.41 -15.60 -11.87
CA LYS A 454 -49.81 -16.12 -13.13
C LYS A 454 -49.09 -15.08 -14.00
N ARG A 455 -47.75 -15.18 -14.04
CA ARG A 455 -46.81 -15.00 -15.18
C ARG A 455 -45.41 -15.31 -14.60
N GLY A 456 -44.57 -16.21 -15.09
CA GLY A 456 -44.35 -16.70 -16.45
C GLY A 456 -42.88 -16.44 -16.79
N ASN A 457 -41.98 -17.36 -16.41
CA ASN A 457 -40.56 -17.34 -16.76
C ASN A 457 -40.30 -18.36 -17.89
N LEU A 458 -39.83 -17.86 -19.03
CA LEU A 458 -39.26 -18.56 -20.20
C LEU A 458 -38.26 -17.52 -20.77
N ASN A 459 -36.94 -17.73 -20.75
CA ASN A 459 -36.08 -18.66 -21.50
C ASN A 459 -35.27 -17.93 -22.59
N ASP A 460 -34.21 -18.61 -23.03
CA ASP A 460 -33.37 -18.43 -24.22
C ASP A 460 -32.14 -17.50 -24.04
N ALA A 461 -30.89 -17.97 -24.04
CA ALA A 461 -30.19 -18.97 -24.87
C ALA A 461 -30.13 -18.59 -26.35
N ALA A 462 -28.98 -18.07 -26.80
CA ALA A 462 -28.65 -17.94 -28.20
C ALA A 462 -27.16 -18.24 -28.41
N ALA A 463 -26.92 -19.35 -29.13
CA ALA A 463 -25.67 -19.70 -29.78
C ALA A 463 -25.97 -19.90 -31.27
N SER A 464 -25.19 -19.26 -32.15
CA SER A 464 -24.86 -19.60 -33.54
C SER A 464 -24.10 -18.37 -34.09
N ASP A 465 -22.84 -18.44 -34.51
CA ASP A 465 -22.21 -19.23 -35.58
C ASP A 465 -22.71 -18.84 -36.97
N GLY A 466 -21.81 -18.33 -37.82
CA GLY A 466 -22.16 -17.85 -39.16
C GLY A 466 -21.06 -17.05 -39.87
N LYS A 467 -20.24 -17.77 -40.64
CA LYS A 467 -19.34 -17.27 -41.70
C LYS A 467 -20.04 -16.33 -42.70
N LEU A 468 -19.29 -15.35 -43.18
CA LEU A 468 -18.99 -15.13 -44.62
C LEU A 468 -17.74 -14.27 -44.75
#